data_AF-A0A3L8PLB7-F1
#
_entry.id   AF-A0A3L8PLB7-F1
#
_cell.length_a   1.000
_cell.length_b   1.000
_cell.length_c   1.000
_cell.angle_alpha   90.00
_cell.angle_beta   90.00
_cell.angle_gamma   90.00
#
_symmetry.space_group_name_H-M   'P 1'
#
loop_
_entity.id
_entity.type
_entity.pdbx_description
1 polymer ?
#
loop_
_entity_poly.entity_id
_entity_poly.type
_entity_poly.pdbx_seq_one_letter_code
_entity_poly.pdbx_strand_id
1 'polypeptide(L)'
;MNRPRRVPRRPRRRGAVTSRSLLIVAGAASLGVLAACSPSGTACTTIGWFNEVSVQFDGESSPVASVELCVDGDCAPPGQGHPSPDATLAPPETQEWVFTTNMSTPDVLTVRAYRPDGTILAEEHVQPEWVRVGGTEECGGPHLATVTVEL
;
A
#
# COMPACT_ATOMS: atom_id res chain seq x y z
N MET A 1 -65.95 -0.70 59.46
CA MET A 1 -65.77 -2.18 59.49
C MET A 1 -64.48 -2.52 58.75
N ASN A 2 -63.60 -3.45 59.12
CA ASN A 2 -63.42 -4.29 60.29
C ASN A 2 -61.97 -4.83 60.25
N ARG A 3 -61.29 -4.70 61.39
CA ARG A 3 -60.00 -5.25 61.91
C ARG A 3 -58.89 -5.86 61.02
N PRO A 4 -57.61 -5.57 61.34
CA PRO A 4 -56.44 -6.32 60.91
C PRO A 4 -56.27 -7.63 61.72
N ARG A 5 -55.72 -8.68 61.09
CA ARG A 5 -55.22 -9.87 61.82
C ARG A 5 -53.70 -9.81 61.93
N ARG A 6 -53.22 -9.97 63.16
CA ARG A 6 -51.82 -10.03 63.61
C ARG A 6 -51.59 -11.40 64.28
N VAL A 7 -50.29 -11.75 64.42
CA VAL A 7 -49.66 -12.72 65.37
C VAL A 7 -49.54 -14.17 64.84
N PRO A 8 -48.49 -14.99 65.17
CA PRO A 8 -47.35 -14.80 66.08
C PRO A 8 -45.92 -14.99 65.50
N ARG A 9 -44.97 -14.47 66.29
CA ARG A 9 -43.52 -14.74 66.28
C ARG A 9 -43.21 -16.13 66.88
N ARG A 10 -42.12 -16.76 66.44
CA ARG A 10 -41.32 -17.69 67.26
C ARG A 10 -39.80 -17.51 67.02
N PRO A 11 -38.96 -17.94 67.98
CA PRO A 11 -37.82 -17.15 68.44
C PRO A 11 -36.45 -17.63 67.98
N ARG A 12 -35.51 -16.68 68.17
CA ARG A 12 -34.04 -16.73 68.16
C ARG A 12 -33.37 -18.05 68.59
N ARG A 13 -32.35 -18.46 67.84
CA ARG A 13 -31.05 -18.94 68.35
C ARG A 13 -29.98 -18.05 67.70
N ARG A 14 -29.37 -17.07 68.38
CA ARG A 14 -28.25 -17.15 69.36
C ARG A 14 -27.13 -18.09 68.91
N GLY A 15 -26.10 -17.48 68.35
CA GLY A 15 -24.78 -18.03 68.12
C GLY A 15 -23.85 -16.90 67.69
N ALA A 16 -23.34 -16.13 68.64
CA ALA A 16 -22.27 -15.16 68.44
C ALA A 16 -20.96 -15.85 68.81
N VAL A 17 -19.96 -15.89 67.92
CA VAL A 17 -18.55 -16.08 68.28
C VAL A 17 -17.67 -15.38 67.23
N THR A 18 -17.22 -14.19 67.61
CA THR A 18 -15.90 -13.57 67.41
C THR A 18 -15.03 -13.92 66.19
N SER A 19 -14.81 -12.90 65.37
CA SER A 19 -13.53 -12.37 64.86
C SER A 19 -12.24 -13.13 65.27
N ARG A 20 -11.46 -13.56 64.25
CA ARG A 20 -9.98 -13.61 64.27
C ARG A 20 -9.42 -13.79 62.86
N SER A 21 -8.85 -12.69 62.37
CA SER A 21 -7.63 -12.51 61.57
C SER A 21 -7.16 -13.58 60.58
N LEU A 22 -6.94 -13.09 59.35
CA LEU A 22 -5.94 -13.45 58.33
C LEU A 22 -5.24 -14.82 58.43
N LEU A 23 -5.42 -15.62 57.38
CA LEU A 23 -4.34 -16.40 56.79
C LEU A 23 -4.28 -16.11 55.29
N ILE A 24 -3.24 -15.36 54.90
CA ILE A 24 -2.72 -15.24 53.55
C ILE A 24 -2.15 -16.60 53.17
N VAL A 25 -2.67 -17.23 52.11
CA VAL A 25 -1.97 -18.33 51.43
C VAL A 25 -2.08 -18.14 49.92
N ALA A 26 -0.90 -17.87 49.36
CA ALA A 26 -0.37 -18.26 48.07
C ALA A 26 -1.13 -17.84 46.80
N GLY A 27 -0.43 -17.03 46.00
CA GLY A 27 -0.84 -16.64 44.67
C GLY A 27 -1.20 -17.82 43.79
N ALA A 28 -2.42 -17.79 43.28
CA ALA A 28 -2.74 -18.47 42.05
C ALA A 28 -2.24 -17.58 40.92
N ALA A 29 -1.15 -18.04 40.30
CA ALA A 29 -0.54 -17.47 39.11
C ALA A 29 -1.60 -16.98 38.13
N SER A 30 -1.62 -15.68 37.88
CA SER A 30 -2.13 -15.12 36.64
C SER A 30 -1.25 -15.68 35.53
N LEU A 31 -1.62 -16.86 35.03
CA LEU A 31 -1.18 -17.36 33.73
C LEU A 31 -1.72 -16.36 32.72
N GLY A 32 -0.91 -15.33 32.47
CA GLY A 32 -1.06 -14.43 31.35
C GLY A 32 -1.00 -15.28 30.11
N VAL A 33 -2.15 -15.67 29.59
CA VAL A 33 -2.30 -16.00 28.19
C VAL A 33 -2.19 -14.66 27.47
N LEU A 34 -0.96 -14.16 27.34
CA LEU A 34 -0.62 -13.35 26.18
C LEU A 34 -0.84 -14.32 25.03
N ALA A 35 -2.05 -14.29 24.47
CA ALA A 35 -2.32 -14.88 23.18
C ALA A 35 -1.23 -14.31 22.28
N ALA A 36 -0.24 -15.15 21.98
CA ALA A 36 0.75 -14.83 21.00
C ALA A 36 -0.06 -14.55 19.72
N CYS A 37 -0.16 -13.27 19.35
CA CYS A 37 -0.35 -12.93 17.97
C CYS A 37 0.92 -13.41 17.28
N SER A 38 0.99 -14.71 17.00
CA SER A 38 1.86 -15.25 15.98
C SER A 38 1.14 -14.92 14.69
N PRO A 39 1.51 -13.85 13.95
CA PRO A 39 1.04 -13.74 12.59
C PRO A 39 1.64 -14.94 11.88
N SER A 40 0.84 -16.00 11.74
CA SER A 40 1.22 -17.19 10.99
C SER A 40 1.11 -16.91 9.48
N GLY A 41 1.17 -15.64 9.10
CA GLY A 41 1.08 -15.09 7.75
C GLY A 41 1.87 -13.79 7.72
N THR A 42 2.44 -13.45 6.57
CA THR A 42 3.31 -12.28 6.44
C THR A 42 2.48 -11.01 6.60
N ALA A 43 2.86 -10.14 7.55
CA ALA A 43 2.22 -8.84 7.72
C ALA A 43 2.85 -7.82 6.75
N CYS A 44 2.14 -7.51 5.67
CA CYS A 44 2.59 -6.52 4.69
C CYS A 44 2.47 -5.10 5.25
N THR A 45 3.44 -4.24 4.96
CA THR A 45 3.36 -2.83 5.35
C THR A 45 2.21 -2.14 4.62
N THR A 46 1.54 -1.19 5.27
CA THR A 46 0.51 -0.34 4.61
C THR A 46 1.13 0.78 3.76
N ILE A 47 2.47 0.84 3.66
CA ILE A 47 3.17 1.82 2.84
C ILE A 47 3.08 1.36 1.39
N GLY A 48 2.39 2.13 0.55
CA GLY A 48 2.31 1.86 -0.88
C GLY A 48 3.65 2.08 -1.58
N TRP A 49 3.78 1.49 -2.76
CA TRP A 49 4.92 1.69 -3.66
C TRP A 49 4.43 2.27 -5.00
N PHE A 50 5.39 2.68 -5.81
CA PHE A 50 5.17 3.04 -7.21
C PHE A 50 5.94 2.07 -8.09
N ASN A 51 5.44 1.85 -9.29
CA ASN A 51 6.18 1.19 -10.34
C ASN A 51 6.75 2.26 -11.28
N GLU A 52 7.73 1.90 -12.09
CA GLU A 52 8.42 2.81 -12.99
C GLU A 52 8.43 2.24 -14.42
N VAL A 53 8.26 3.12 -15.40
CA VAL A 53 8.33 2.79 -16.84
C VAL A 53 9.30 3.74 -17.50
N SER A 54 10.38 3.21 -18.06
CA SER A 54 11.25 3.94 -18.98
C SER A 54 10.73 3.82 -20.41
N VAL A 55 10.53 4.95 -21.09
CA VAL A 55 10.20 5.00 -22.52
C VAL A 55 11.46 5.31 -23.31
N GLN A 56 11.74 4.45 -24.28
CA GLN A 56 12.82 4.60 -25.26
C GLN A 56 12.23 4.77 -26.66
N PHE A 57 13.00 5.40 -27.55
CA PHE A 57 12.59 5.60 -28.94
C PHE A 57 13.53 4.85 -29.88
N ASP A 58 12.95 4.12 -30.84
CA ASP A 58 13.68 3.60 -32.00
C ASP A 58 13.56 4.63 -33.13
N GLY A 59 14.68 5.31 -33.43
CA GLY A 59 14.75 6.38 -34.42
C GLY A 59 15.35 7.68 -33.89
N GLU A 60 15.30 8.73 -34.72
CA GLU A 60 15.82 10.07 -34.37
C GLU A 60 14.89 10.76 -33.36
N SER A 61 15.27 10.75 -32.08
CA SER A 61 14.47 11.33 -30.99
C SER A 61 14.68 12.84 -30.76
N SER A 62 15.59 13.47 -31.52
CA SER A 62 15.85 14.91 -31.45
C SER A 62 14.64 15.85 -31.64
N PRO A 63 13.56 15.52 -32.40
CA PRO A 63 12.38 16.37 -32.49
C PRO A 63 11.36 16.14 -31.36
N VAL A 64 11.54 15.13 -30.50
CA VAL A 64 10.65 14.85 -29.37
C VAL A 64 10.89 15.87 -28.28
N ALA A 65 9.88 16.67 -27.98
CA ALA A 65 9.91 17.71 -26.95
C ALA A 65 9.16 17.32 -25.67
N SER A 66 8.19 16.41 -25.78
CA SER A 66 7.48 15.88 -24.63
C SER A 66 6.88 14.51 -24.93
N VAL A 67 6.67 13.74 -23.87
CA VAL A 67 6.06 12.41 -23.91
C VAL A 67 4.90 12.34 -22.92
N GLU A 68 3.79 11.79 -23.37
CA GLU A 68 2.61 11.49 -22.56
C GLU A 68 2.46 9.97 -22.44
N LEU A 69 2.22 9.51 -21.21
CA LEU A 69 1.92 8.11 -20.92
C LEU A 69 0.49 8.02 -20.42
N CYS A 70 -0.32 7.16 -21.04
CA CYS A 70 -1.70 6.93 -20.64
C CYS A 70 -1.91 5.48 -20.18
N VAL A 71 -2.71 5.33 -19.13
CA VAL A 71 -3.20 4.05 -18.61
C VAL A 71 -4.71 4.08 -18.72
N ASP A 72 -5.30 3.16 -19.50
CA ASP A 72 -6.76 3.09 -19.71
C ASP A 72 -7.41 4.42 -20.18
N GLY A 73 -6.64 5.26 -20.87
CA GLY A 73 -7.07 6.59 -21.35
C GLY A 73 -6.86 7.73 -20.36
N ASP A 74 -6.43 7.45 -19.12
CA ASP A 74 -6.00 8.46 -18.15
C ASP A 74 -4.52 8.78 -18.38
N CYS A 75 -4.24 9.99 -18.85
CA CYS A 75 -2.90 10.41 -19.27
C CYS A 75 -2.18 11.23 -18.20
N ALA A 76 -0.92 10.89 -17.96
CA ALA A 76 -0.03 11.74 -17.18
C ALA A 76 0.34 12.98 -18.00
N PRO A 77 0.31 14.19 -17.40
CA PRO A 77 0.69 15.41 -18.12
C PRO A 77 2.09 15.29 -18.76
N PRO A 78 2.27 15.80 -20.00
CA PRO A 78 3.56 15.78 -20.67
C PRO A 78 4.62 16.50 -19.81
N GLY A 79 5.73 15.81 -19.50
CA GLY A 79 6.81 16.34 -18.66
C GLY A 79 6.83 15.89 -17.20
N GLN A 80 5.92 15.01 -16.77
CA GLN A 80 6.01 14.31 -15.46
C GLN A 80 7.00 13.13 -15.50
N GLY A 81 7.53 12.82 -16.68
CA GLY A 81 8.69 11.97 -16.79
C GLY A 81 9.88 12.70 -16.16
N HIS A 82 10.33 12.30 -14.98
CA HIS A 82 11.53 12.91 -14.42
C HIS A 82 12.71 12.42 -15.27
N PRO A 83 13.51 13.32 -15.89
CA PRO A 83 14.77 12.88 -16.45
C PRO A 83 15.56 12.24 -15.32
N SER A 84 16.07 11.02 -15.54
CA SER A 84 16.96 10.37 -14.58
C SER A 84 18.02 11.36 -14.12
N PRO A 85 18.41 11.44 -12.83
CA PRO A 85 19.36 12.44 -12.35
C PRO A 85 20.70 12.42 -13.11
N ASP A 86 21.06 11.30 -13.73
CA ASP A 86 22.24 11.16 -14.60
C ASP A 86 22.08 11.81 -16.00
N ALA A 87 20.87 12.24 -16.40
CA ALA A 87 20.58 12.85 -17.70
C ALA A 87 21.12 14.30 -17.85
N THR A 88 21.66 14.90 -16.78
CA THR A 88 22.10 16.32 -16.77
C THR A 88 23.29 16.59 -17.72
N LEU A 89 23.97 15.56 -18.23
CA LEU A 89 25.07 15.67 -19.20
C LEU A 89 24.83 14.88 -20.51
N ALA A 90 23.65 14.31 -20.65
CA ALA A 90 23.34 13.37 -21.69
C ALA A 90 22.82 14.17 -22.92
N PRO A 91 23.36 13.97 -24.15
CA PRO A 91 22.82 14.61 -25.36
C PRO A 91 21.31 14.33 -25.53
N PRO A 92 20.54 15.10 -26.33
CA PRO A 92 19.09 14.92 -26.44
C PRO A 92 18.68 13.49 -26.85
N GLU A 93 19.54 12.79 -27.58
CA GLU A 93 19.42 11.37 -27.94
C GLU A 93 19.57 10.37 -26.76
N THR A 94 19.84 10.86 -25.55
CA THR A 94 19.96 10.08 -24.30
C THR A 94 18.98 10.55 -23.23
N GLN A 95 17.97 11.34 -23.63
CA GLN A 95 16.93 11.79 -22.74
C GLN A 95 15.99 10.62 -22.41
N GLU A 96 16.14 10.06 -21.22
CA GLU A 96 15.31 8.96 -20.72
C GLU A 96 14.00 9.52 -20.14
N TRP A 97 12.87 9.04 -20.65
CA TRP A 97 11.55 9.45 -20.19
C TRP A 97 11.01 8.43 -19.18
N VAL A 98 11.10 8.76 -17.90
CA VAL A 98 10.78 7.84 -16.80
C VAL A 98 9.48 8.23 -16.10
N PHE A 99 8.46 7.39 -16.22
CA PHE A 99 7.14 7.61 -15.62
C PHE A 99 6.93 6.72 -14.40
N THR A 100 6.16 7.20 -13.43
CA THR A 100 5.71 6.36 -12.32
C THR A 100 4.24 6.00 -12.48
N THR A 101 3.92 4.73 -12.29
CA THR A 101 2.54 4.26 -12.11
C THR A 101 2.32 3.92 -10.65
N ASN A 102 1.06 3.86 -10.22
CA ASN A 102 0.72 3.44 -8.85
C ASN A 102 1.07 1.95 -8.64
N MET A 103 0.50 1.30 -7.64
CA MET A 103 0.74 -0.13 -7.38
C MET A 103 0.21 -1.09 -8.47
N SER A 104 -0.27 -0.59 -9.62
CA SER A 104 -0.70 -1.39 -10.77
C SER A 104 0.39 -1.60 -11.82
N THR A 105 0.38 -2.79 -12.42
CA THR A 105 1.20 -3.16 -13.59
C THR A 105 0.27 -3.39 -14.78
N PRO A 106 -0.20 -2.32 -15.45
CA PRO A 106 -1.10 -2.46 -16.60
C PRO A 106 -0.46 -3.26 -17.73
N ASP A 107 -1.29 -4.06 -18.42
CA ASP A 107 -0.86 -4.90 -19.54
C ASP A 107 -0.60 -4.08 -20.82
N VAL A 108 -1.29 -2.93 -20.96
CA VAL A 108 -1.18 -2.04 -22.12
C VAL A 108 -1.01 -0.61 -21.63
N LEU A 109 -0.10 0.12 -22.26
CA LEU A 109 0.12 1.55 -22.10
C LEU A 109 -0.02 2.24 -23.45
N THR A 110 -0.56 3.46 -23.48
CA THR A 110 -0.46 4.32 -24.66
C THR A 110 0.67 5.31 -24.44
N VAL A 111 1.62 5.38 -25.38
CA VAL A 111 2.68 6.38 -25.37
C VAL A 111 2.47 7.32 -26.53
N ARG A 112 2.54 8.64 -26.27
CA ARG A 112 2.51 9.68 -27.30
C ARG A 112 3.73 10.57 -27.20
N ALA A 113 4.42 10.76 -28.31
CA ALA A 113 5.54 11.68 -28.43
C ALA A 113 5.13 12.92 -29.23
N TYR A 114 5.52 14.09 -28.75
CA TYR A 114 5.13 15.37 -29.35
C TYR A 114 6.35 16.21 -29.73
N ARG A 115 6.21 17.01 -30.79
CA ARG A 115 7.08 18.14 -31.12
C ARG A 115 6.81 19.34 -30.20
N PRO A 116 7.71 20.36 -30.19
CA PRO A 116 7.50 21.58 -29.41
C PRO A 116 6.20 22.34 -29.75
N ASP A 117 5.69 22.19 -30.97
CA ASP A 117 4.45 22.82 -31.44
C ASP A 117 3.18 22.02 -31.09
N GLY A 118 3.32 20.88 -30.39
CA GLY A 118 2.24 19.97 -30.05
C GLY A 118 1.88 18.97 -31.14
N THR A 119 2.61 18.93 -32.27
CA THR A 119 2.41 17.90 -33.30
C THR A 119 2.80 16.52 -32.76
N ILE A 120 1.93 15.52 -32.93
CA ILE A 120 2.24 14.13 -32.58
C ILE A 120 3.25 13.58 -33.58
N LEU A 121 4.35 13.05 -33.07
CA LEU A 121 5.37 12.31 -33.81
C LEU A 121 5.02 10.83 -33.88
N ALA A 122 4.66 10.25 -32.74
CA ALA A 122 4.28 8.86 -32.60
C ALA A 122 3.17 8.71 -31.56
N GLU A 123 2.30 7.72 -31.79
CA GLU A 123 1.32 7.22 -30.83
C GLU A 123 1.28 5.70 -30.94
N GLU A 124 1.61 5.01 -29.85
CA GLU A 124 1.73 3.55 -29.85
C GLU A 124 1.08 2.93 -28.61
N HIS A 125 0.48 1.75 -28.80
CA HIS A 125 0.07 0.86 -27.72
C HIS A 125 1.18 -0.15 -27.44
N VAL A 126 1.82 -0.02 -26.28
CA VAL A 126 2.94 -0.86 -25.88
C VAL A 126 2.53 -1.79 -24.74
N GLN A 127 3.12 -2.98 -24.71
CA GLN A 127 2.91 -3.98 -23.67
C GLN A 127 4.17 -4.06 -22.79
N PRO A 128 4.21 -3.38 -21.64
CA PRO A 128 5.36 -3.41 -20.75
C PRO A 128 5.63 -4.80 -20.17
N GLU A 129 6.89 -5.23 -20.23
CA GLU A 129 7.36 -6.40 -19.47
C GLU A 129 7.76 -5.97 -18.05
N TRP A 130 6.85 -6.12 -17.09
CA TRP A 130 7.08 -5.71 -15.71
C TRP A 130 7.98 -6.69 -14.94
N VAL A 131 9.05 -6.17 -14.34
CA VAL A 131 9.98 -6.92 -13.49
C VAL A 131 9.91 -6.41 -12.06
N ARG A 132 9.58 -7.29 -11.11
CA ARG A 132 9.58 -6.95 -9.68
C ARG A 132 11.01 -6.74 -9.19
N VAL A 133 11.30 -5.57 -8.63
CA VAL A 133 12.65 -5.21 -8.13
C VAL A 133 12.70 -5.04 -6.62
N GLY A 134 11.57 -5.15 -5.93
CA GLY A 134 11.51 -5.10 -4.47
C GLY A 134 10.25 -5.74 -3.90
N GLY A 135 10.21 -5.86 -2.58
CA GLY A 135 9.10 -6.49 -1.86
C GLY A 135 9.11 -8.02 -1.97
N THR A 136 7.94 -8.65 -1.88
CA THR A 136 7.77 -10.10 -1.91
C THR A 136 6.58 -10.49 -2.78
N GLU A 137 6.45 -11.77 -3.12
CA GLU A 137 5.26 -12.27 -3.83
C GLU A 137 3.99 -12.10 -2.99
N GLU A 138 4.08 -12.32 -1.67
CA GLU A 138 2.95 -12.24 -0.75
C GLU A 138 2.48 -10.79 -0.52
N CYS A 139 3.40 -9.83 -0.52
CA CYS A 139 3.10 -8.43 -0.20
C CYS A 139 3.10 -7.49 -1.40
N GLY A 140 3.49 -7.97 -2.57
CA GLY A 140 3.76 -7.11 -3.70
C GLY A 140 5.05 -6.30 -3.52
N GLY A 141 5.19 -5.25 -4.33
CA GLY A 141 6.37 -4.40 -4.36
C GLY A 141 6.59 -3.76 -5.73
N PRO A 142 7.55 -2.83 -5.81
CA PRO A 142 7.82 -2.05 -7.02
C PRO A 142 8.24 -2.92 -8.20
N HIS A 143 7.78 -2.53 -9.38
CA HIS A 143 8.18 -3.08 -10.66
C HIS A 143 8.82 -1.99 -11.52
N LEU A 144 9.74 -2.43 -12.38
CA LEU A 144 10.27 -1.64 -13.48
C LEU A 144 9.79 -2.24 -14.80
N ALA A 145 9.58 -1.41 -15.81
CA ALA A 145 9.44 -1.83 -17.18
C ALA A 145 10.18 -0.87 -18.11
N THR A 146 10.57 -1.38 -19.27
CA THR A 146 11.06 -0.56 -20.37
C THR A 146 10.20 -0.84 -21.59
N VAL A 147 9.81 0.21 -22.29
CA VAL A 147 9.05 0.13 -23.53
C VAL A 147 9.77 0.92 -24.62
N THR A 148 9.68 0.44 -25.85
CA THR A 148 10.25 1.09 -27.02
C THR A 148 9.10 1.56 -27.91
N VAL A 149 9.24 2.78 -28.46
CA VAL A 149 8.28 3.38 -29.39
C VAL A 149 8.99 3.74 -30.69
N GLU A 150 8.38 3.41 -31.82
CA GLU A 150 8.93 3.75 -33.15
C GLU A 150 8.66 5.23 -33.50
N LEU A 151 9.68 5.94 -34.01
CA LEU A 151 9.59 7.35 -34.46
C LEU A 151 9.65 7.53 -35.98
#